data_AF-A0A946QYL3-F1
#
_entry.id   AF-A0A946QYL3-F1
#
_cell.length_a   1.000
_cell.length_b   1.000
_cell.length_c   1.000
_cell.angle_alpha   90.00
_cell.angle_beta   90.00
_cell.angle_gamma   90.00
#
_symmetry.space_group_name_H-M   'P 1'
#
loop_
_entity.id
_entity.type
_entity.pdbx_description
1 polymer ?
#
loop_
_entity_poly.entity_id
_entity_poly.type
_entity_poly.pdbx_seq_one_letter_code
_entity_poly.pdbx_strand_id
1 'polypeptide(L)'
;MLNKSYEWNTEYESHHIKVTCWYDLREEPFKGGGKVLVDNAIVGSWGLVIPEAKKPIVSITRVNDKIRFLNIYAAGAFKPKLSVEVNGKFIYQDKLNMFDRYFLKNPKIVKKMKKWTGM
;
A
#
# COMPACT_ATOMS: atom_id res chain seq x y z
N MET A 1 -4.66 -3.74 22.98
CA MET A 1 -5.55 -3.73 21.80
C MET A 1 -4.69 -3.77 20.55
N LEU A 2 -4.52 -4.95 19.92
CA LEU A 2 -3.61 -5.13 18.77
C LEU A 2 -4.35 -5.16 17.41
N ASN A 3 -5.53 -4.55 17.36
CA ASN A 3 -6.22 -4.30 16.08
C ASN A 3 -5.90 -2.87 15.69
N LYS A 4 -5.19 -2.71 14.58
CA LYS A 4 -4.89 -1.40 14.03
C LYS A 4 -5.54 -1.27 12.67
N SER A 5 -6.39 -0.26 12.54
CA SER A 5 -6.96 0.18 11.28
C SER A 5 -6.27 1.46 10.83
N TYR A 6 -5.98 1.53 9.54
CA TYR A 6 -5.41 2.68 8.88
C TYR A 6 -6.32 3.08 7.73
N GLU A 7 -6.48 4.38 7.56
CA GLU A 7 -7.32 4.95 6.53
C GLU A 7 -6.57 6.08 5.85
N TRP A 8 -6.63 6.08 4.51
CA TRP A 8 -6.12 7.12 3.65
C TRP A 8 -7.24 7.61 2.76
N ASN A 9 -7.43 8.92 2.72
CA ASN A 9 -8.43 9.57 1.87
C ASN A 9 -7.69 10.53 0.94
N THR A 10 -7.98 10.45 -0.35
CA THR A 10 -7.40 11.30 -1.38
C THR A 10 -8.41 11.58 -2.49
N GLU A 11 -8.26 12.71 -3.17
CA GLU A 11 -9.16 13.13 -4.24
C GLU A 11 -8.42 13.18 -5.58
N TYR A 12 -9.08 12.74 -6.65
CA TYR A 12 -8.57 12.84 -8.01
C TYR A 12 -9.69 13.19 -8.99
N GLU A 13 -9.57 14.32 -9.69
CA GLU A 13 -10.55 14.80 -10.67
C GLU A 13 -12.01 14.68 -10.17
N SER A 14 -12.28 15.17 -8.95
CA SER A 14 -13.58 15.13 -8.27
C SER A 14 -14.07 13.75 -7.81
N HIS A 15 -13.27 12.69 -7.97
CA HIS A 15 -13.54 11.38 -7.40
C HIS A 15 -12.83 11.20 -6.06
N HIS A 16 -13.54 10.67 -5.07
CA HIS A 16 -12.99 10.40 -3.75
C HIS A 16 -12.46 8.97 -3.68
N ILE A 17 -11.15 8.82 -3.48
CA ILE A 17 -10.48 7.53 -3.34
C ILE A 17 -10.17 7.31 -1.86
N LYS A 18 -10.76 6.27 -1.31
CA LYS A 18 -10.57 5.86 0.09
C LYS A 18 -9.92 4.49 0.16
N VAL A 19 -8.82 4.41 0.89
CA VAL A 19 -8.06 3.19 1.08
C VAL A 19 -8.05 2.86 2.57
N THR A 20 -8.49 1.66 2.93
CA THR A 20 -8.50 1.20 4.31
C THR A 20 -7.68 -0.07 4.45
N CYS A 21 -6.92 -0.17 5.52
CA CYS A 21 -6.15 -1.36 5.85
C CYS A 21 -6.38 -1.71 7.32
N TRP A 22 -6.45 -3.00 7.63
CA TRP A 22 -6.61 -3.49 8.98
C TRP A 22 -5.68 -4.67 9.22
N TYR A 23 -5.16 -4.76 10.45
CA TYR A 23 -4.34 -5.86 10.92
C TYR A 23 -4.89 -6.35 12.25
N ASP A 24 -4.96 -7.67 12.39
CA ASP A 24 -5.24 -8.37 13.63
C ASP A 24 -4.05 -9.29 13.95
N LEU A 25 -3.27 -8.87 14.94
CA LEU A 25 -2.06 -9.56 15.39
C LEU A 25 -2.33 -10.47 16.61
N ARG A 26 -3.60 -10.74 16.94
CA ARG A 26 -3.98 -11.53 18.14
C ARG A 26 -3.99 -13.03 17.90
N GLU A 27 -4.12 -13.47 16.66
CA GLU A 27 -4.22 -14.89 16.29
C GLU A 27 -3.10 -15.27 15.32
N GLU A 28 -2.61 -16.51 15.42
CA GLU A 28 -1.80 -17.15 14.39
C GLU A 28 -2.68 -18.11 13.56
N PRO A 29 -2.70 -18.01 12.22
CA PRO A 29 -1.95 -17.05 11.40
C PRO A 29 -2.53 -15.63 11.55
N PHE A 30 -1.63 -14.63 11.53
CA PHE A 30 -2.05 -13.23 11.56
C PHE A 30 -3.08 -12.94 10.49
N LYS A 31 -4.04 -12.08 10.80
CA LYS A 31 -5.08 -11.67 9.86
C LYS A 31 -4.88 -10.22 9.50
N GLY A 32 -5.24 -9.89 8.28
CA GLY A 32 -5.20 -8.53 7.81
C GLY A 32 -5.79 -8.43 6.43
N GLY A 33 -5.92 -7.21 5.99
CA GLY A 33 -6.43 -6.93 4.66
C GLY A 33 -6.65 -5.46 4.45
N GLY A 34 -7.22 -5.16 3.30
CA GLY A 34 -7.66 -3.82 3.01
C GLY A 34 -8.59 -3.79 1.82
N LYS A 35 -9.15 -2.60 1.62
CA LYS A 35 -10.07 -2.33 0.52
C LYS A 35 -9.88 -0.91 0.03
N VAL A 36 -10.17 -0.75 -1.26
CA VAL A 36 -10.17 0.53 -1.95
C VAL A 36 -11.59 0.81 -2.39
N LEU A 37 -12.04 2.01 -2.07
CA LEU A 37 -13.31 2.56 -2.49
C LEU A 37 -13.06 3.77 -3.38
N VAL A 38 -13.86 3.90 -4.43
CA VAL A 38 -13.96 5.10 -5.26
C VAL A 38 -15.41 5.55 -5.21
N ASP A 39 -15.66 6.78 -4.77
CA ASP A 39 -17.02 7.34 -4.58
C ASP A 39 -17.93 6.41 -3.77
N ASN A 40 -17.41 5.85 -2.68
CA ASN A 40 -18.05 4.85 -1.81
C ASN A 40 -18.32 3.46 -2.45
N ALA A 41 -18.00 3.23 -3.71
CA ALA A 41 -18.06 1.90 -4.33
C ALA A 41 -16.76 1.13 -4.10
N ILE A 42 -16.84 -0.13 -3.67
CA ILE A 42 -15.66 -0.98 -3.51
C ILE A 42 -15.15 -1.38 -4.90
N VAL A 43 -13.92 -0.98 -5.22
CA VAL A 43 -13.29 -1.27 -6.52
C VAL A 43 -12.19 -2.32 -6.41
N GLY A 44 -11.69 -2.59 -5.19
CA GLY A 44 -10.69 -3.63 -4.97
C GLY A 44 -10.50 -3.95 -3.49
N SER A 45 -9.96 -5.13 -3.22
CA SER A 45 -9.62 -5.58 -1.87
C SER A 45 -8.43 -6.53 -1.89
N TRP A 46 -7.77 -6.69 -0.74
CA TRP A 46 -6.66 -7.62 -0.55
C TRP A 46 -6.71 -8.24 0.85
N GLY A 47 -6.13 -9.43 0.99
CA GLY A 47 -5.95 -10.12 2.27
C GLY A 47 -4.69 -9.68 3.01
N LEU A 48 -4.15 -10.50 3.91
CA LEU A 48 -2.91 -10.17 4.60
C LEU A 48 -1.76 -10.13 3.56
N VAL A 49 -1.14 -8.96 3.40
CA VAL A 49 -0.04 -8.78 2.45
C VAL A 49 1.26 -8.55 3.20
N ILE A 50 2.24 -9.40 2.91
CA ILE A 50 3.63 -9.19 3.29
C ILE A 50 4.16 -8.06 2.39
N PRO A 51 4.68 -6.96 2.95
CA PRO A 51 4.97 -5.74 2.21
C PRO A 51 6.06 -5.95 1.15
N GLU A 52 5.67 -6.01 -0.12
CA GLU A 52 6.58 -6.06 -1.27
C GLU A 52 6.53 -4.70 -2.01
N ALA A 53 7.44 -3.79 -1.68
CA ALA A 53 7.41 -2.40 -2.17
C ALA A 53 7.51 -2.22 -3.69
N LYS A 54 7.83 -3.28 -4.44
CA LYS A 54 8.06 -3.23 -5.89
C LYS A 54 6.84 -3.61 -6.73
N LYS A 55 5.78 -4.15 -6.12
CA LYS A 55 4.58 -4.57 -6.84
C LYS A 55 3.35 -3.89 -6.24
N PRO A 56 2.38 -3.48 -7.06
CA PRO A 56 1.10 -3.03 -6.55
C PRO A 56 0.40 -4.21 -5.89
N ILE A 57 -0.17 -3.97 -4.72
CA ILE A 57 -1.00 -4.93 -3.99
C ILE A 57 -2.35 -5.08 -4.67
N VAL A 58 -2.86 -3.95 -5.17
CA VAL A 58 -4.08 -3.91 -5.95
C VAL A 58 -3.79 -3.12 -7.22
N SER A 59 -4.12 -3.70 -8.35
CA SER A 59 -4.09 -3.04 -9.65
C SER A 59 -5.46 -3.22 -10.28
N ILE A 60 -6.16 -2.11 -10.48
CA ILE A 60 -7.50 -2.09 -11.06
C ILE A 60 -7.43 -1.31 -12.37
N THR A 61 -8.05 -1.87 -13.41
CA THR A 61 -8.19 -1.22 -14.70
C THR A 61 -9.64 -0.84 -14.93
N ARG A 62 -9.87 0.27 -15.63
CA ARG A 62 -11.19 0.81 -16.00
C ARG A 62 -12.12 0.98 -14.78
N VAL A 63 -11.70 1.75 -13.78
CA VAL A 63 -12.55 2.07 -12.62
C VAL A 63 -13.73 2.94 -13.05
N ASN A 64 -13.46 4.01 -13.79
CA ASN A 64 -14.46 4.88 -14.43
C ASN A 64 -13.81 5.65 -15.60
N ASP A 65 -14.54 6.58 -16.23
CA ASP A 65 -14.07 7.34 -17.38
C ASP A 65 -12.81 8.19 -17.10
N LYS A 66 -12.63 8.60 -15.84
CA LYS A 66 -11.52 9.43 -15.37
C LYS A 66 -10.36 8.61 -14.83
N ILE A 67 -10.63 7.49 -14.17
CA ILE A 67 -9.66 6.61 -13.51
C ILE A 67 -9.57 5.32 -14.34
N ARG A 68 -8.67 5.32 -15.32
CA ARG A 68 -8.40 4.15 -16.16
C ARG A 68 -7.51 3.13 -15.47
N PHE A 69 -6.56 3.59 -14.66
CA PHE A 69 -5.66 2.73 -13.91
C PHE A 69 -5.58 3.23 -12.46
N LEU A 70 -5.78 2.32 -11.52
CA LEU A 70 -5.62 2.58 -10.09
C LEU A 70 -4.72 1.51 -9.50
N ASN A 71 -3.49 1.89 -9.16
CA ASN A 71 -2.52 1.01 -8.54
C ASN A 71 -2.27 1.46 -7.10
N ILE A 72 -2.35 0.50 -6.19
CA ILE A 72 -2.17 0.71 -4.76
C ILE A 72 -0.96 -0.08 -4.32
N TYR A 73 0.01 0.61 -3.76
CA TYR A 73 1.21 0.03 -3.19
C TYR A 73 1.12 0.19 -1.68
N ALA A 74 1.30 -0.90 -0.93
CA ALA A 74 1.51 -0.79 0.50
C ALA A 74 2.82 -1.48 0.91
N ALA A 75 3.49 -0.88 1.88
CA ALA A 75 4.75 -1.37 2.43
C ALA A 75 4.80 -1.15 3.96
N GLY A 76 5.71 -1.84 4.65
CA GLY A 76 6.03 -1.59 6.07
C GLY A 76 5.61 -2.71 7.03
N ALA A 77 6.58 -3.23 7.79
CA ALA A 77 6.38 -4.29 8.78
C ALA A 77 5.87 -3.79 10.15
N PHE A 78 6.00 -2.48 10.44
CA PHE A 78 5.64 -1.87 11.74
C PHE A 78 4.61 -0.74 11.62
N LYS A 79 4.65 0.03 10.53
CA LYS A 79 3.66 1.03 10.15
C LYS A 79 3.38 0.87 8.66
N PRO A 80 2.14 0.59 8.23
CA PRO A 80 1.82 0.53 6.83
C PRO A 80 1.99 1.91 6.22
N LYS A 81 2.65 1.95 5.07
CA LYS A 81 2.81 3.12 4.22
C LYS A 81 2.13 2.83 2.90
N LEU A 82 1.36 3.78 2.43
CA LEU A 82 0.59 3.65 1.21
C LEU A 82 1.15 4.57 0.12
N SER A 83 1.08 4.11 -1.12
CA SER A 83 1.17 4.97 -2.30
C SER A 83 0.02 4.64 -3.24
N VAL A 84 -0.66 5.69 -3.70
CA VAL A 84 -1.78 5.62 -4.65
C VAL A 84 -1.33 6.23 -5.95
N GLU A 85 -1.38 5.43 -7.00
CA GLU A 85 -1.09 5.82 -8.37
C GLU A 85 -2.37 5.75 -9.19
N VAL A 86 -2.71 6.85 -9.85
CA VAL A 86 -3.84 6.97 -10.76
C VAL A 86 -3.32 7.35 -12.14
N ASN A 87 -3.71 6.58 -13.17
CA ASN A 87 -3.33 6.81 -14.56
C ASN A 87 -1.82 7.02 -14.81
N GLY A 88 -0.96 6.32 -14.08
CA GLY A 88 0.50 6.47 -14.20
C GLY A 88 1.11 7.59 -13.33
N LYS A 89 0.31 8.30 -12.54
CA LYS A 89 0.75 9.40 -11.67
C LYS A 89 0.47 9.09 -10.20
N PHE A 90 1.48 9.24 -9.34
CA PHE A 90 1.29 9.16 -7.90
C PHE A 90 0.54 10.40 -7.39
N ILE A 91 -0.67 10.19 -6.88
CA ILE A 91 -1.53 11.25 -6.33
C ILE A 91 -1.40 11.33 -4.81
N TYR A 92 -1.05 10.20 -4.18
CA TYR A 92 -0.81 10.11 -2.76
C TYR A 92 0.41 9.23 -2.52
N GLN A 93 1.30 9.69 -1.66
CA GLN A 93 2.45 8.92 -1.24
C GLN A 93 2.76 9.27 0.20
N ASP A 94 2.69 8.27 1.08
CA ASP A 94 3.17 8.43 2.44
C ASP A 94 4.64 8.87 2.42
N LYS A 95 4.96 9.92 3.19
CA LYS A 95 6.34 10.39 3.32
C LYS A 95 7.20 9.23 3.84
N LEU A 96 8.02 8.67 2.97
CA LEU A 96 9.11 7.79 3.35
C LEU A 96 10.02 8.57 4.31
N ASN A 97 10.28 8.04 5.51
CA ASN A 97 11.17 8.71 6.45
C ASN A 97 12.56 8.78 5.80
N MET A 98 13.39 9.75 6.21
CA MET A 98 14.73 9.95 5.63
C MET A 98 15.55 8.66 5.57
N PHE A 99 15.36 7.76 6.55
CA PHE A 99 15.91 6.40 6.58
C PHE A 99 15.47 5.52 5.41
N ASP A 100 14.17 5.44 5.09
CA ASP A 100 13.67 4.63 3.96
C ASP A 100 14.26 5.10 2.62
N ARG A 101 14.40 6.42 2.44
CA ARG A 101 15.08 6.99 1.26
C ARG A 101 16.56 6.60 1.20
N TYR A 102 17.23 6.51 2.35
CA TYR A 102 18.64 6.12 2.43
C TYR A 102 18.85 4.63 2.14
N PHE A 103 17.96 3.76 2.64
CA PHE A 103 18.00 2.32 2.36
C PHE A 103 17.69 1.99 0.89
N LEU A 104 16.76 2.70 0.26
CA LEU A 104 16.45 2.52 -1.17
C LEU A 104 17.56 3.03 -2.10
N LYS A 105 18.26 4.12 -1.72
CA LYS A 105 19.37 4.67 -2.51
C LYS A 105 20.68 3.89 -2.38
N ASN A 106 20.83 3.02 -1.38
CA ASN A 106 22.10 2.35 -1.11
C ASN A 106 22.02 0.83 -1.40
N PRO A 107 22.26 0.39 -2.64
CA PRO A 107 22.05 -1.00 -3.08
C PRO A 107 22.92 -2.03 -2.34
N LYS A 108 23.99 -1.58 -1.66
CA LYS A 108 24.86 -2.43 -0.83
C LYS A 108 24.16 -2.95 0.44
N ILE A 109 23.25 -2.16 1.02
CA ILE A 109 22.55 -2.52 2.26
C ILE A 109 21.43 -3.53 1.98
N VAL A 110 20.70 -3.34 0.88
CA VAL A 110 19.69 -4.28 0.38
C VAL A 110 20.30 -5.65 0.07
N LYS A 111 21.48 -5.68 -0.58
CA LYS A 111 22.23 -6.93 -0.82
C LYS A 111 22.64 -7.63 0.49
N LYS A 112 23.00 -6.86 1.52
CA LYS A 112 23.44 -7.42 2.81
C LYS A 112 22.27 -8.02 3.60
N MET A 113 21.09 -7.39 3.54
CA MET A 113 19.86 -7.93 4.14
C MET A 113 19.38 -9.20 3.44
N LYS A 114 19.40 -9.26 2.10
CA LYS A 114 19.07 -10.50 1.34
C LYS A 114 19.90 -11.70 1.80
N LYS A 115 21.19 -11.46 2.00
CA LYS A 115 22.16 -12.45 2.49
C LYS A 115 21.91 -12.89 3.93
N TRP A 116 21.32 -12.03 4.77
CA TRP A 116 20.94 -12.35 6.16
C TRP A 116 19.58 -13.05 6.25
N THR A 117 18.68 -12.83 5.28
CA THR A 117 17.38 -13.50 5.19
C THR A 117 17.42 -14.83 4.42
N GLY A 118 18.60 -15.27 3.99
CA GLY A 118 18.77 -16.54 3.27
C GLY A 118 18.14 -16.60 1.87
N MET A 119 18.06 -15.45 1.16
CA MET A 119 17.56 -15.36 -0.22
C MET A 119 18.63 -14.90 -1.21
#